data_AF-A0A1F7V973-F1
#
_entry.id   AF-A0A1F7V973-F1
#
_cell.length_a   1.000
_cell.length_b   1.000
_cell.length_c   1.000
_cell.angle_alpha   90.00
_cell.angle_beta   90.00
_cell.angle_gamma   90.00
#
_symmetry.space_group_name_H-M   'P 1'
#
loop_
_entity.id
_entity.type
_entity.pdbx_description
1 polymer ?
#
loop_
_entity_poly.entity_id
_entity_poly.type
_entity_poly.pdbx_seq_one_letter_code
_entity_poly.pdbx_strand_id
1 'polypeptide(L)'
;MRRLNGELLRAALKARGWKNEDLVSELKAKRYHVGGVHIVQKWLKGKNQPSAERIELIEATIGFVICDKLKPRRQLGKPAPTEQVVFA
;
A
#
# COMPACT_ATOMS: atom_id res chain seq x y z
N MET A 1 14.01 5.79 -1.64
CA MET A 1 13.38 4.74 -2.48
C MET A 1 12.19 4.16 -1.73
N ARG A 2 10.97 4.26 -2.28
CA ARG A 2 9.76 3.63 -1.70
C ARG A 2 9.86 2.12 -1.94
N ARG A 3 9.67 1.28 -0.91
CA ARG A 3 9.66 -0.18 -1.04
C ARG A 3 8.28 -0.71 -0.66
N LEU A 4 7.77 -1.70 -1.38
CA LEU A 4 6.54 -2.39 -0.99
C LEU A 4 6.82 -3.26 0.23
N ASN A 5 5.97 -3.22 1.25
CA ASN A 5 6.06 -4.11 2.40
C ASN A 5 5.12 -5.31 2.17
N GLY A 6 5.72 -6.49 2.01
CA GLY A 6 4.98 -7.73 1.75
C GLY A 6 4.02 -8.09 2.88
N GLU A 7 4.36 -7.77 4.13
CA GLU A 7 3.48 -8.02 5.28
C GLU A 7 2.26 -7.09 5.26
N LEU A 8 2.45 -5.80 4.95
CA LEU A 8 1.35 -4.85 4.81
C LEU A 8 0.42 -5.22 3.67
N LEU A 9 0.97 -5.65 2.53
CA LEU A 9 0.17 -6.14 1.41
C LEU A 9 -0.67 -7.36 1.83
N ARG A 10 -0.08 -8.32 2.55
CA ARG A 10 -0.80 -9.49 3.05
C ARG A 10 -1.91 -9.12 4.03
N ALA A 11 -1.63 -8.18 4.94
CA ALA A 11 -2.60 -7.69 5.90
C ALA A 11 -3.77 -6.95 5.20
N ALA A 12 -3.47 -6.10 4.23
CA ALA A 12 -4.47 -5.37 3.45
C ALA A 12 -5.39 -6.32 2.65
N LEU A 13 -4.81 -7.34 2.01
CA LEU A 13 -5.58 -8.38 1.32
C LEU A 13 -6.47 -9.15 2.30
N LYS A 14 -5.93 -9.56 3.44
CA LYS A 14 -6.70 -10.27 4.48
C LYS A 14 -7.84 -9.42 5.04
N ALA A 15 -7.60 -8.14 5.30
CA ALA A 15 -8.61 -7.21 5.81
C ALA A 15 -9.79 -7.05 4.85
N ARG A 16 -9.52 -7.12 3.55
CA ARG A 16 -10.55 -7.05 2.50
C ARG A 16 -11.17 -8.41 2.14
N GLY A 17 -10.66 -9.50 2.71
CA GLY A 17 -11.05 -10.87 2.36
C GLY A 17 -10.60 -11.30 0.96
N TRP A 18 -9.60 -10.63 0.40
CA TRP A 18 -9.11 -10.88 -0.96
C TRP A 18 -7.96 -11.87 -0.98
N LYS A 19 -7.91 -12.73 -2.01
CA LYS A 19 -6.75 -13.57 -2.30
C LYS A 19 -5.79 -12.86 -3.24
N ASN A 20 -4.59 -13.41 -3.40
CA ASN A 20 -3.61 -12.91 -4.38
C ASN A 20 -4.18 -12.94 -5.81
N GLU A 21 -5.09 -13.87 -6.09
CA GLU A 21 -5.80 -14.01 -7.38
C GLU A 21 -6.74 -12.85 -7.63
N ASP A 22 -7.55 -12.46 -6.64
CA ASP A 22 -8.46 -11.31 -6.73
C ASP A 22 -7.68 -10.02 -7.05
N LEU A 23 -6.55 -9.82 -6.37
CA LEU A 23 -5.69 -8.67 -6.64
C LEU A 23 -5.19 -8.67 -8.07
N VAL A 24 -4.70 -9.80 -8.58
CA VAL A 24 -4.23 -9.89 -9.98
C VAL A 24 -5.39 -9.73 -10.95
N SER A 25 -6.57 -10.25 -10.63
CA SER A 25 -7.77 -10.12 -11.46
C SER A 25 -8.17 -8.65 -11.58
N GLU A 26 -8.21 -7.91 -10.47
CA GLU A 26 -8.48 -6.46 -10.47
C GLU A 26 -7.42 -5.65 -11.21
N LEU A 27 -6.14 -5.98 -11.01
CA LEU A 27 -5.05 -5.35 -11.76
C LEU A 27 -5.18 -5.62 -13.27
N LYS A 28 -5.55 -6.84 -13.66
CA LYS A 28 -5.77 -7.22 -15.05
C LYS A 28 -7.02 -6.55 -15.65
N ALA A 29 -8.08 -6.39 -14.86
CA ALA A 29 -9.30 -5.67 -15.24
C ALA A 29 -9.00 -4.20 -15.56
N LYS A 30 -8.05 -3.58 -14.85
CA LYS A 30 -7.53 -2.23 -15.15
C LYS A 30 -6.57 -2.18 -16.36
N ARG A 31 -6.58 -3.20 -17.24
CA ARG A 31 -5.70 -3.37 -18.42
C ARG A 31 -4.21 -3.36 -18.10
N TYR A 32 -3.80 -3.70 -16.88
CA TYR A 32 -2.38 -3.81 -16.53
C TYR A 32 -1.82 -5.20 -16.87
N HIS A 33 -0.68 -5.21 -17.56
CA HIS A 33 0.04 -6.45 -17.90
C HIS A 33 0.84 -6.94 -16.67
N VAL A 34 0.16 -7.65 -15.77
CA VAL A 34 0.79 -8.34 -14.63
C VAL A 34 1.05 -9.80 -15.00
N GLY A 35 2.28 -10.29 -14.82
CA GLY A 35 2.72 -11.65 -15.18
C GLY A 35 2.09 -12.80 -14.37
N GLY A 36 0.93 -12.59 -13.76
CA GLY A 36 0.19 -13.59 -12.98
C GLY A 36 0.43 -13.51 -11.47
N VAL A 37 -0.32 -14.31 -10.71
CA VAL A 37 -0.32 -14.40 -9.22
C VAL A 37 1.06 -14.63 -8.61
N HIS A 38 1.93 -15.31 -9.34
CA HIS A 38 3.32 -15.53 -8.94
C HIS A 38 4.06 -14.20 -8.68
N ILE A 39 3.72 -13.13 -9.39
CA ILE A 39 4.32 -11.81 -9.17
C ILE A 39 3.99 -11.28 -7.77
N VAL A 40 2.74 -11.47 -7.32
CA VAL A 40 2.27 -11.04 -6.00
C VAL A 40 2.96 -11.85 -4.91
N GLN A 41 3.14 -13.17 -5.11
CA GLN A 41 3.93 -13.98 -4.18
C GLN A 41 5.39 -13.52 -4.09
N LYS A 42 6.00 -13.12 -5.21
CA LYS A 42 7.35 -12.53 -5.20
C LYS A 42 7.37 -11.23 -4.38
N TRP A 43 6.38 -10.35 -4.57
CA TRP A 43 6.23 -9.10 -3.82
C TRP A 43 6.09 -9.34 -2.31
N LEU A 44 5.26 -10.31 -1.91
CA LEU A 44 5.10 -10.72 -0.52
C LEU A 44 6.41 -11.21 0.11
N LYS A 45 7.27 -11.85 -0.69
CA LYS A 45 8.62 -12.32 -0.28
C LYS A 45 9.70 -11.24 -0.39
N GLY A 46 9.34 -9.99 -0.71
CA GLY A 46 10.28 -8.89 -0.93
C GLY A 46 11.15 -9.02 -2.19
N LYS A 47 10.85 -10.00 -3.06
CA LYS A 47 11.55 -10.22 -4.33
C LYS A 47 10.80 -9.52 -5.47
N ASN A 48 11.53 -9.05 -6.48
CA ASN A 48 10.94 -8.46 -7.70
C ASN A 48 9.96 -7.31 -7.40
N GLN A 49 10.40 -6.33 -6.61
CA GLN A 49 9.53 -5.25 -6.13
C GLN A 49 8.82 -4.53 -7.29
N PRO A 50 7.52 -4.21 -7.12
CA PRO A 50 6.81 -3.41 -8.11
C PRO A 50 7.37 -1.98 -8.15
N SER A 51 7.29 -1.35 -9.33
CA SER A 51 7.57 0.07 -9.50
C SER A 51 6.61 0.93 -8.65
N ALA A 52 7.01 2.17 -8.33
CA ALA A 52 6.20 3.10 -7.54
C ALA A 52 4.76 3.25 -8.08
N GLU A 53 4.60 3.38 -9.40
CA GLU A 53 3.28 3.48 -10.04
C GLU A 53 2.41 2.24 -9.78
N ARG A 54 3.00 1.03 -9.81
CA ARG A 54 2.26 -0.21 -9.50
C ARG A 54 1.86 -0.24 -8.03
N ILE A 55 2.71 0.23 -7.13
CA ILE A 55 2.40 0.30 -5.71
C ILE A 55 1.20 1.23 -5.49
N GLU A 56 1.22 2.44 -6.05
CA GLU A 56 0.12 3.40 -5.94
C GLU A 56 -1.19 2.83 -6.51
N LEU A 57 -1.11 2.10 -7.62
CA LEU A 57 -2.29 1.48 -8.22
C LEU A 57 -2.84 0.33 -7.38
N ILE A 58 -1.97 -0.46 -6.75
CA ILE A 58 -2.37 -1.49 -5.80
C ILE A 58 -3.00 -0.83 -4.57
N GLU A 59 -2.42 0.25 -4.04
CA GLU A 59 -2.99 1.01 -2.91
C GLU A 59 -4.36 1.59 -3.25
N ALA A 60 -4.53 2.16 -4.45
CA ALA A 60 -5.82 2.65 -4.92
C ALA A 60 -6.84 1.54 -5.14
N THR A 61 -6.38 0.33 -5.50
CA THR A 61 -7.27 -0.81 -5.75
C THR A 61 -7.69 -1.49 -4.46
N ILE A 62 -6.77 -1.71 -3.51
CA ILE A 62 -7.06 -2.31 -2.20
C ILE A 62 -7.62 -1.25 -1.22
N GLY A 63 -7.42 0.03 -1.47
CA GLY A 63 -7.82 1.13 -0.57
C GLY A 63 -6.97 1.23 0.69
N PHE A 64 -5.81 0.58 0.71
CA PHE A 64 -4.90 0.52 1.85
C PHE A 64 -3.48 0.89 1.42
N VAL A 65 -2.77 1.59 2.30
CA VAL A 65 -1.35 1.92 2.11
C VAL A 65 -0.52 0.67 2.44
N ILE A 66 0.20 0.15 1.44
CA ILE A 66 1.03 -1.06 1.53
C ILE A 66 2.52 -0.77 1.26
N CYS A 67 2.85 0.47 0.92
CA CYS A 67 4.22 0.91 0.84
C CYS A 67 4.81 1.11 2.24
N ASP A 68 6.05 0.68 2.41
CA ASP A 68 6.86 1.12 3.53
C ASP A 68 7.17 2.59 3.27
N LYS A 69 6.44 3.50 3.94
CA LYS A 69 6.88 4.89 4.05
C LYS A 69 8.19 4.84 4.83
N LEU A 70 9.30 4.78 4.11
CA LEU A 70 10.58 5.30 4.58
C LEU A 70 10.29 6.75 4.95
N LYS A 71 9.85 6.97 6.20
CA LYS A 71 9.72 8.30 6.77
C LYS A 71 11.08 8.95 6.52
N PRO A 72 11.18 10.15 5.91
CA PRO A 72 12.32 10.97 6.24
C PRO A 72 12.34 11.07 7.77
N ARG A 73 13.50 10.76 8.35
CA ARG A 73 13.78 10.88 9.78
C ARG A 73 13.24 12.24 10.27
N ARG A 74 12.36 12.24 11.29
CA ARG A 74 11.65 13.39 11.95
C ARG A 74 10.41 13.87 11.20
N GLN A 75 9.22 13.87 11.82
CA GLN A 75 8.87 14.85 12.84
C GLN A 75 7.94 14.23 13.92
N LEU A 76 8.53 13.81 15.04
CA LEU A 76 7.85 13.88 16.34
C LEU A 76 7.96 15.35 16.75
N GLY A 77 6.83 16.04 16.88
CA GLY A 77 6.80 17.43 17.34
C GLY A 77 6.12 18.38 16.36
N LYS A 78 4.79 18.36 16.37
CA LYS A 78 3.90 19.51 16.60
C LYS A 78 2.48 18.96 16.76
N PRO A 79 1.90 18.93 17.97
CA PRO A 79 0.47 18.72 18.12
C PRO A 79 -0.28 19.83 17.37
N ALA A 80 -1.46 19.49 16.85
CA ALA A 80 -2.38 20.38 16.16
C ALA A 80 -2.65 21.65 17.00
N PRO A 81 -2.89 22.82 16.37
CA PRO A 81 -3.24 24.03 17.10
C PRO A 81 -4.56 23.80 17.83
N THR A 82 -4.52 23.80 19.16
CA THR A 82 -5.71 23.76 20.00
C THR A 82 -6.55 24.98 19.67
N GLU A 83 -7.78 24.71 19.23
CA GLU A 83 -8.90 25.62 19.12
C GLU A 83 -8.99 26.46 20.41
N GLN A 84 -8.62 27.75 20.34
CA GLN A 84 -8.87 28.70 21.42
C GLN A 84 -10.37 28.99 21.42
N VAL A 85 -11.11 28.21 22.19
CA VAL A 85 -12.53 28.50 22.45
C VAL A 85 -12.57 29.66 23.45
N VAL A 86 -12.88 30.85 22.93
CA VAL A 86 -13.20 32.05 23.72
C VAL A 86 -14.63 31.90 24.25
N PHE A 87 -14.83 32.00 25.56
CA PHE A 87 -16.12 32.34 26.13
C PHE A 87 -15.97 33.59 27.00
N ALA A 88 -16.94 34.48 26.83
CA ALA A 88 -17.04 35.86 27.33
C ALA A 88 -17.12 35.98 28.85
#